data_AF-A0A6I3ENH9-F1
#
_entry.id   AF-A0A6I3ENH9-F1
#
_cell.length_a   1.000
_cell.length_b   1.000
_cell.length_c   1.000
_cell.angle_alpha   90.00
_cell.angle_beta   90.00
_cell.angle_gamma   90.00
#
_symmetry.space_group_name_H-M   'P 1'
#
loop_
_entity.id
_entity.type
_entity.pdbx_description
1 polymer ?
#
loop_
_entity_poly.entity_id
_entity_poly.type
_entity_poly.pdbx_seq_one_letter_code
_entity_poly.pdbx_strand_id
1 'polypeptide(L)'
;MWSEVCCRRYGIPSDMAGDVHSESWIKVRSALSRRSEQFPQLHDQVSGNRYAARSMQRTAIDIARTVRRIESRSQVMDDQLLDPAVLEQMRQVDDSVTIERWRRSVVTHARHDLNCSGCPNDVVFAAALKLLALMQIGDQGSISDLMYEVLQDIDDDFPAEKSDAARQRKSRCTRCVLNLLRDAAESAGVL
;
A
#
# COMPACT_ATOMS: atom_id res chain seq x y z
N MET A 1 -17.85 0.34 34.62
CA MET A 1 -16.49 -0.07 35.05
C MET A 1 -15.61 1.18 35.27
N TRP A 2 -14.63 1.20 36.18
CA TRP A 2 -13.86 2.44 36.49
C TRP A 2 -13.07 3.02 35.30
N SER A 3 -12.69 2.17 34.35
CA SER A 3 -12.08 2.57 33.07
C SER A 3 -13.02 3.42 32.20
N GLU A 4 -14.30 3.06 32.09
CA GLU A 4 -15.31 3.86 31.36
C GLU A 4 -15.50 5.25 31.97
N VAL A 5 -15.44 5.36 33.31
CA VAL A 5 -15.49 6.64 34.01
C VAL A 5 -14.27 7.49 33.64
N CYS A 6 -13.09 6.88 33.55
CA CYS A 6 -11.88 7.55 33.10
C CYS A 6 -11.99 7.98 31.63
N CYS A 7 -12.49 7.13 30.73
CA CYS A 7 -12.67 7.47 29.32
C CYS A 7 -13.58 8.70 29.16
N ARG A 8 -14.75 8.69 29.80
CA ARG A 8 -15.68 9.84 29.77
C ARG A 8 -15.04 11.11 30.34
N ARG A 9 -14.32 11.00 31.46
CA ARG A 9 -13.69 12.16 32.11
C ARG A 9 -12.60 12.80 31.25
N TYR A 10 -11.87 12.01 30.47
CA TYR A 10 -10.73 12.48 29.68
C TYR A 10 -11.02 12.63 28.18
N GLY A 11 -12.26 12.39 27.76
CA GLY A 11 -12.67 12.49 26.36
C GLY A 11 -12.07 11.40 25.48
N ILE A 12 -11.87 10.20 26.02
CA ILE A 12 -11.36 9.04 25.29
C ILE A 12 -12.57 8.24 24.76
N PRO A 13 -12.52 7.71 23.53
CA PRO A 13 -13.53 6.79 23.02
C PRO A 13 -13.85 5.64 23.99
N SER A 14 -15.13 5.26 24.07
CA SER A 14 -15.62 4.30 25.07
C SER A 14 -15.12 2.87 24.84
N ASP A 15 -14.86 2.52 23.59
CA ASP A 15 -14.26 1.25 23.15
C ASP A 15 -12.82 1.06 23.68
N MET A 16 -12.09 2.15 23.94
CA MET A 16 -10.75 2.11 24.56
C MET A 16 -10.77 1.88 26.08
N ALA A 17 -11.94 1.68 26.70
CA ALA A 17 -12.02 1.37 28.14
C ALA A 17 -11.31 0.06 28.50
N GLY A 18 -11.23 -0.88 27.55
CA GLY A 18 -10.44 -2.11 27.69
C GLY A 18 -8.94 -1.82 27.78
N ASP A 19 -8.43 -0.88 26.99
CA ASP A 19 -7.02 -0.49 26.96
C ASP A 19 -6.62 0.23 28.26
N VAL A 20 -7.45 1.18 28.71
CA VAL A 20 -7.23 1.87 30.00
C VAL A 20 -7.13 0.85 31.14
N HIS A 21 -8.01 -0.14 31.16
CA HIS A 21 -8.00 -1.17 32.19
C HIS A 21 -6.75 -2.06 32.09
N SER A 22 -6.51 -2.66 30.92
CA SER A 22 -5.42 -3.62 30.70
C SER A 22 -4.03 -3.00 30.91
N GLU A 23 -3.77 -1.82 30.36
CA GLU A 23 -2.50 -1.12 30.54
C GLU A 23 -2.26 -0.71 31.99
N SER A 24 -3.31 -0.22 32.67
CA SER A 24 -3.18 0.16 34.08
C SER A 24 -2.82 -1.04 34.95
N TRP A 25 -3.38 -2.22 34.61
CA TRP A 25 -3.09 -3.47 35.31
C TRP A 25 -1.65 -3.93 35.07
N ILE A 26 -1.15 -3.84 33.83
CA ILE A 26 0.24 -4.13 33.50
C ILE A 26 1.19 -3.21 34.28
N LYS A 27 0.91 -1.91 34.34
CA LYS A 27 1.70 -0.93 35.10
C LYS A 27 1.73 -1.25 36.59
N VAL A 28 0.58 -1.58 37.18
CA VAL A 28 0.48 -1.98 38.59
C VAL A 28 1.30 -3.25 38.85
N ARG A 29 1.09 -4.31 38.05
CA ARG A 29 1.82 -5.58 38.20
C ARG A 29 3.33 -5.41 38.01
N SER A 30 3.75 -4.58 37.06
CA SER A 30 5.16 -4.24 36.83
C SER A 30 5.78 -3.44 37.99
N ALA A 31 5.00 -2.55 38.62
CA ALA A 31 5.45 -1.81 39.79
C ALA A 31 5.57 -2.70 41.04
N LEU A 32 4.66 -3.67 41.19
CA LEU A 32 4.67 -4.63 42.29
C LEU A 32 5.82 -5.64 42.16
N SER A 33 6.03 -6.19 40.97
CA SER A 33 7.09 -7.19 40.72
C SER A 33 8.52 -6.66 40.90
N ARG A 34 8.73 -5.34 40.76
CA ARG A 34 10.05 -4.71 40.93
C ARG A 34 10.39 -4.35 42.37
N ARG A 35 9.48 -4.54 43.31
CA ARG A 35 9.69 -4.16 44.72
C ARG A 35 9.93 -5.38 45.59
N SER A 36 11.00 -5.31 46.36
CA SER A 36 11.30 -6.22 47.47
C SER A 36 10.62 -5.80 48.78
N GLU A 37 10.27 -4.52 48.91
CA GLU A 37 9.66 -3.95 50.12
C GLU A 37 8.15 -3.71 49.97
N GLN A 38 7.43 -3.76 51.09
CA GLN A 38 6.01 -3.42 51.15
C GLN A 38 5.74 -1.99 50.69
N PHE A 39 4.62 -1.78 50.00
CA PHE A 39 4.26 -0.45 49.52
C PHE A 39 3.94 0.48 50.71
N PRO A 40 4.58 1.66 50.82
CA PRO A 40 4.40 2.57 51.97
C PRO A 40 2.98 3.12 52.18
N GLN A 41 2.04 2.86 51.27
CA GLN A 41 0.68 3.39 51.29
C GLN A 41 -0.36 2.32 50.93
N LEU A 42 -0.03 1.04 50.98
CA LEU A 42 -0.95 -0.08 50.72
C LEU A 42 -1.11 -0.89 52.00
N HIS A 43 -1.88 -0.37 52.95
CA HIS A 43 -2.07 -0.97 54.27
C HIS A 43 -3.39 -1.73 54.40
N ASP A 44 -4.33 -1.52 53.48
CA ASP A 44 -5.67 -2.09 53.49
C ASP A 44 -6.28 -2.16 52.07
N GLN A 45 -7.44 -2.80 51.95
CA GLN A 45 -8.15 -2.91 50.67
C GLN A 45 -8.51 -1.53 50.08
N VAL A 46 -8.84 -0.56 50.93
CA VAL A 46 -9.27 0.79 50.51
C VAL A 46 -8.12 1.54 49.84
N SER A 47 -6.93 1.47 50.42
CA SER A 47 -5.71 2.05 49.87
C SER A 47 -5.27 1.34 48.59
N GLY A 48 -5.45 0.01 48.50
CA GLY A 48 -5.35 -0.76 47.26
C GLY A 48 -6.25 -0.23 46.14
N ASN A 49 -7.53 -0.05 46.45
CA ASN A 49 -8.51 0.47 45.50
C ASN A 49 -8.14 1.91 45.06
N ARG A 50 -7.70 2.78 45.98
CA ARG A 50 -7.24 4.15 45.65
C ARG A 50 -5.99 4.14 44.77
N TYR A 51 -5.06 3.20 45.00
CA TYR A 51 -3.88 3.06 44.17
C TYR A 51 -4.25 2.61 42.74
N ALA A 52 -5.08 1.58 42.62
CA ALA A 52 -5.58 1.12 41.32
C ALA A 52 -6.32 2.22 40.56
N ALA A 53 -7.21 2.95 41.24
CA ALA A 53 -7.93 4.08 40.68
C ALA A 53 -6.99 5.19 40.15
N ARG A 54 -5.94 5.54 40.91
CA ARG A 54 -4.92 6.51 40.47
C ARG A 54 -4.09 6.00 39.29
N SER A 55 -3.78 4.71 39.25
CA SER A 55 -3.08 4.09 38.12
C SER A 55 -3.91 4.15 36.84
N MET A 56 -5.20 3.79 36.92
CA MET A 56 -6.15 3.91 35.80
C MET A 56 -6.28 5.36 35.33
N GLN A 57 -6.43 6.31 36.26
CA GLN A 57 -6.54 7.73 35.94
C GLN A 57 -5.31 8.26 35.19
N ARG A 58 -4.10 7.91 35.63
CA ARG A 58 -2.86 8.30 34.95
C ARG A 58 -2.75 7.65 33.58
N THR A 59 -3.10 6.37 33.47
CA THR A 59 -3.11 5.65 32.20
C THR A 59 -4.09 6.27 31.21
N ALA A 60 -5.28 6.66 31.65
CA ALA A 60 -6.24 7.37 30.82
C ALA A 60 -5.69 8.73 30.33
N ILE A 61 -4.98 9.49 31.18
CA ILE A 61 -4.33 10.73 30.76
C ILE A 61 -3.27 10.47 29.67
N ASP A 62 -2.47 9.42 29.82
CA ASP A 62 -1.45 9.06 28.82
C ASP A 62 -2.07 8.65 27.48
N ILE A 63 -3.13 7.85 27.52
CA ILE A 63 -3.91 7.45 26.34
C ILE A 63 -4.55 8.69 25.69
N ALA A 64 -5.21 9.54 26.46
CA ALA A 64 -5.82 10.78 25.94
C ALA A 64 -4.78 11.70 25.27
N ARG A 65 -3.57 11.82 25.83
CA ARG A 65 -2.47 12.57 25.21
C ARG A 65 -1.98 11.95 23.91
N THR A 66 -2.08 10.64 23.78
CA THR A 66 -1.67 9.90 22.58
C THR A 66 -2.73 10.03 21.49
N VAL A 67 -4.01 9.84 21.85
CA VAL A 67 -5.16 10.06 20.95
C VAL A 67 -5.14 11.48 20.39
N ARG A 68 -5.04 12.51 21.24
CA ARG A 68 -4.95 13.91 20.78
C ARG A 68 -3.74 14.17 19.88
N ARG A 69 -2.60 13.52 20.14
CA ARG A 69 -1.41 13.63 19.28
C ARG A 69 -1.66 12.99 17.92
N ILE A 70 -2.28 11.81 17.88
CA ILE A 70 -2.64 11.13 16.63
C ILE A 70 -3.67 11.97 15.85
N GLU A 71 -4.72 12.46 16.50
CA GLU A 71 -5.72 13.35 15.90
C GLU A 71 -5.08 14.64 15.36
N SER A 72 -4.21 15.29 16.13
CA SER A 72 -3.50 16.49 15.65
C SER A 72 -2.59 16.20 14.46
N ARG A 73 -1.98 15.01 14.41
CA ARG A 73 -1.11 14.60 13.31
C ARG A 73 -1.91 14.20 12.07
N SER A 74 -3.09 13.62 12.28
CA SER A 74 -4.10 13.39 11.23
C SER A 74 -4.57 14.72 10.65
N GLN A 75 -4.91 15.71 11.49
CA GLN A 75 -5.28 17.05 11.02
C GLN A 75 -4.16 17.74 10.22
N VAL A 76 -2.90 17.60 10.64
CA VAL A 76 -1.76 18.12 9.85
C VAL A 76 -1.59 17.36 8.52
N MET A 77 -1.88 16.06 8.47
CA MET A 77 -1.87 15.29 7.22
C MET A 77 -3.05 15.64 6.32
N ASP A 78 -4.24 15.88 6.89
CA ASP A 78 -5.44 16.31 6.18
C ASP A 78 -5.29 17.73 5.60
N ASP A 79 -4.62 18.63 6.31
CA ASP A 79 -4.26 19.97 5.80
C ASP A 79 -3.14 19.92 4.73
N GLN A 80 -2.31 18.86 4.71
CA GLN A 80 -1.32 18.59 3.66
C GLN A 80 -1.88 17.83 2.46
N LEU A 81 -3.10 17.26 2.56
CA LEU A 81 -3.78 16.50 1.51
C LEU A 81 -4.38 17.37 0.39
N LEU A 82 -4.18 18.69 0.42
CA LEU A 82 -4.67 19.64 -0.58
C LEU A 82 -3.55 20.34 -1.37
N ASP A 83 -2.30 19.88 -1.32
CA ASP A 83 -1.27 20.36 -2.27
C ASP A 83 -1.37 19.55 -3.58
N PRO A 84 -1.79 20.17 -4.70
CA PRO A 84 -1.90 19.49 -5.98
C PRO A 84 -0.57 18.89 -6.45
N ALA A 85 0.58 19.47 -6.04
CA ALA A 85 1.89 18.95 -6.38
C ALA A 85 2.21 17.64 -5.65
N VAL A 86 1.78 17.51 -4.40
CA VAL A 86 1.93 16.27 -3.62
C VAL A 86 0.98 15.20 -4.13
N LEU A 87 -0.27 15.56 -4.48
CA LEU A 87 -1.21 14.63 -5.11
C LEU A 87 -0.71 14.13 -6.47
N GLU A 88 -0.12 15.02 -7.28
CA GLU A 88 0.51 14.64 -8.55
C GLU A 88 1.71 13.72 -8.34
N GLN A 89 2.57 14.01 -7.35
CA GLN A 89 3.69 13.12 -7.00
C GLN A 89 3.22 11.78 -6.46
N MET A 90 2.18 11.75 -5.61
CA MET A 90 1.59 10.50 -5.11
C MET A 90 0.95 9.70 -6.25
N ARG A 91 0.27 10.34 -7.19
CA ARG A 91 -0.24 9.68 -8.41
C ARG A 91 0.89 9.10 -9.23
N GLN A 92 1.97 9.86 -9.48
CA GLN A 92 3.14 9.37 -10.20
C GLN A 92 3.84 8.20 -9.50
N VAL A 93 3.91 8.22 -8.17
CA VAL A 93 4.45 7.11 -7.37
C VAL A 93 3.53 5.89 -7.47
N ASP A 94 2.22 6.06 -7.33
CA ASP A 94 1.25 4.96 -7.44
C ASP A 94 1.23 4.37 -8.85
N ASP A 95 1.28 5.20 -9.89
CA ASP A 95 1.42 4.80 -11.29
C ASP A 95 2.73 4.01 -11.50
N SER A 96 3.86 4.46 -10.92
CA SER A 96 5.15 3.77 -11.03
C SER A 96 5.18 2.40 -10.33
N VAL A 97 4.55 2.30 -9.15
CA VAL A 97 4.43 1.06 -8.38
C VAL A 97 3.49 0.09 -9.09
N THR A 98 2.41 0.61 -9.67
CA THR A 98 1.44 -0.13 -10.47
C THR A 98 2.10 -0.71 -11.72
N ILE A 99 2.87 0.09 -12.48
CA ILE A 99 3.62 -0.38 -13.65
C ILE A 99 4.67 -1.43 -13.27
N GLU A 100 5.39 -1.27 -12.15
CA GLU A 100 6.37 -2.26 -11.71
C GLU A 100 5.73 -3.59 -11.28
N ARG A 101 4.57 -3.55 -10.60
CA ARG A 101 3.79 -4.77 -10.29
C ARG A 101 3.29 -5.44 -11.58
N TRP A 102 2.79 -4.65 -12.52
CA TRP A 102 2.34 -5.12 -13.82
C TRP A 102 3.49 -5.79 -14.59
N ARG A 103 4.67 -5.16 -14.61
CA ARG A 103 5.89 -5.71 -15.24
C ARG A 103 6.29 -7.06 -14.64
N ARG A 104 6.27 -7.20 -13.32
CA ARG A 104 6.55 -8.49 -12.65
C ARG A 104 5.53 -9.57 -13.01
N SER A 105 4.26 -9.19 -13.13
CA SER A 105 3.19 -10.08 -13.55
C SER A 105 3.38 -10.55 -15.00
N VAL A 106 3.78 -9.65 -15.91
CA VAL A 106 4.14 -10.00 -17.31
C VAL A 106 5.28 -11.03 -17.35
N VAL A 107 6.34 -10.83 -16.56
CA VAL A 107 7.45 -11.81 -16.45
C VAL A 107 6.95 -13.16 -15.95
N THR A 108 5.99 -13.17 -15.03
CA THR A 108 5.41 -14.41 -14.49
C THR A 108 4.57 -15.13 -15.55
N HIS A 109 3.72 -14.41 -16.28
CA HIS A 109 2.87 -14.97 -17.33
C HIS A 109 3.68 -15.50 -18.51
N ALA A 110 4.70 -14.75 -18.92
CA ALA A 110 5.58 -15.15 -20.01
C ALA A 110 6.35 -16.45 -19.73
N ARG A 111 6.61 -16.77 -18.45
CA ARG A 111 7.29 -18.00 -18.03
C ARG A 111 6.39 -19.23 -17.97
N HIS A 112 5.08 -19.05 -17.81
CA HIS A 112 4.17 -20.16 -17.54
C HIS A 112 3.32 -20.55 -18.74
N ASP A 113 2.82 -19.60 -19.55
CA ASP A 113 1.77 -19.93 -20.54
C ASP A 113 1.67 -18.95 -21.73
N LEU A 114 2.79 -18.42 -22.25
CA LEU A 114 2.72 -17.62 -23.46
C LEU A 114 2.52 -18.51 -24.69
N ASN A 115 1.28 -18.63 -25.17
CA ASN A 115 0.96 -19.32 -26.42
C ASN A 115 0.35 -18.34 -27.43
N CYS A 116 1.22 -17.67 -28.19
CA CYS A 116 0.81 -16.83 -29.31
C CYS A 116 1.10 -17.53 -30.65
N SER A 117 0.07 -17.80 -31.45
CA SER A 117 0.24 -18.32 -32.82
C SER A 117 0.58 -17.21 -33.84
N GLY A 118 0.43 -15.95 -33.45
CA GLY A 118 0.54 -14.80 -34.33
C GLY A 118 1.93 -14.16 -34.41
N CYS A 119 2.82 -14.48 -33.46
CA CYS A 119 4.10 -13.81 -33.26
C CYS A 119 4.99 -14.68 -32.35
N PRO A 120 6.33 -14.68 -32.55
CA PRO A 120 7.24 -15.38 -31.65
C PRO A 120 7.07 -14.93 -30.19
N ASN A 121 7.12 -15.88 -29.26
CA ASN A 121 6.84 -15.64 -27.84
C ASN A 121 7.85 -14.66 -27.20
N ASP A 122 9.10 -14.76 -27.58
CA ASP A 122 10.18 -13.84 -27.21
C ASP A 122 9.90 -12.41 -27.69
N VAL A 123 9.47 -12.25 -28.94
CA VAL A 123 9.07 -10.94 -29.49
C VAL A 123 7.86 -10.36 -28.74
N VAL A 124 6.86 -11.18 -28.44
CA VAL A 124 5.67 -10.75 -27.68
C VAL A 124 6.04 -10.30 -26.27
N PHE A 125 6.89 -11.07 -25.59
CA PHE A 125 7.36 -10.74 -24.24
C PHE A 125 8.16 -9.45 -24.22
N ALA A 126 9.15 -9.32 -25.10
CA ALA A 126 9.97 -8.12 -25.20
C ALA A 126 9.14 -6.89 -25.59
N ALA A 127 8.19 -7.04 -26.54
CA ALA A 127 7.31 -5.96 -26.95
C ALA A 127 6.38 -5.49 -25.81
N ALA A 128 5.84 -6.42 -25.01
CA ALA A 128 5.03 -6.09 -23.84
C ALA A 128 5.83 -5.28 -22.80
N LEU A 129 7.08 -5.69 -22.52
CA LEU A 129 7.95 -4.95 -21.60
C LEU A 129 8.31 -3.56 -22.14
N LYS A 130 8.61 -3.45 -23.43
CA LYS A 130 8.96 -2.16 -24.04
C LYS A 130 7.77 -1.20 -24.08
N LEU A 131 6.56 -1.69 -24.36
CA LEU A 131 5.35 -0.88 -24.25
C LEU A 131 5.11 -0.37 -22.82
N LEU A 132 5.32 -1.21 -21.79
CA LEU A 132 5.25 -0.76 -20.40
C LEU A 132 6.28 0.33 -20.08
N ALA A 133 7.50 0.21 -20.61
CA ALA A 133 8.51 1.25 -20.45
C ALA A 133 8.13 2.56 -21.15
N LEU A 134 7.57 2.49 -22.36
CA LEU A 134 7.10 3.68 -23.10
C LEU A 134 5.94 4.38 -22.37
N MET A 135 4.99 3.61 -21.83
CA MET A 135 3.91 4.15 -20.99
C MET A 135 4.46 4.84 -19.73
N GLN A 136 5.50 4.28 -19.11
CA GLN A 136 6.14 4.87 -17.92
C GLN A 136 6.83 6.21 -18.22
N ILE A 137 7.36 6.39 -19.42
CA ILE A 137 8.04 7.63 -19.85
C ILE A 137 7.03 8.70 -20.31
N GLY A 138 5.73 8.34 -20.42
CA GLY A 138 4.65 9.27 -20.73
C GLY A 138 4.48 9.56 -22.22
N ASP A 139 4.95 8.66 -23.09
CA ASP A 139 4.78 8.81 -24.54
C ASP A 139 3.28 8.79 -24.91
N GLN A 140 2.82 9.81 -25.62
CA GLN A 140 1.40 10.05 -25.95
C GLN A 140 1.01 9.43 -27.31
N GLY A 141 1.88 8.62 -27.91
CA GLY A 141 1.58 7.89 -29.14
C GLY A 141 0.42 6.91 -28.97
N SER A 142 -0.36 6.69 -30.04
CA SER A 142 -1.35 5.61 -30.01
C SER A 142 -0.64 4.27 -29.87
N ILE A 143 -1.20 3.33 -29.09
CA ILE A 143 -0.60 1.97 -28.94
C ILE A 143 -0.34 1.33 -30.31
N SER A 144 -1.21 1.60 -31.29
CA SER A 144 -1.02 1.16 -32.66
C SER A 144 0.27 1.72 -33.26
N ASP A 145 0.55 3.01 -33.12
CA ASP A 145 1.76 3.61 -33.69
C ASP A 145 3.02 3.14 -32.96
N LEU A 146 2.98 3.08 -31.62
CA LEU A 146 4.06 2.56 -30.79
C LEU A 146 4.39 1.10 -31.13
N MET A 147 3.40 0.28 -31.48
CA MET A 147 3.63 -1.12 -31.85
C MET A 147 4.48 -1.28 -33.11
N TYR A 148 4.50 -0.31 -34.03
CA TYR A 148 5.45 -0.37 -35.15
C TYR A 148 6.89 -0.16 -34.68
N GLU A 149 7.11 0.88 -33.88
CA GLU A 149 8.43 1.25 -33.36
C GLU A 149 8.97 0.17 -32.42
N VAL A 150 8.10 -0.40 -31.59
CA VAL A 150 8.43 -1.48 -30.67
C VAL A 150 8.85 -2.74 -31.43
N LEU A 151 8.08 -3.15 -32.45
CA LEU A 151 8.43 -4.36 -33.22
C LEU A 151 9.69 -4.15 -34.06
N GLN A 152 9.88 -2.98 -34.67
CA GLN A 152 11.08 -2.67 -35.45
C GLN A 152 12.36 -2.67 -34.61
N ASP A 153 12.27 -2.35 -33.32
CA ASP A 153 13.45 -2.34 -32.43
C ASP A 153 13.77 -3.69 -31.80
N ILE A 154 12.78 -4.59 -31.71
CA ILE A 154 12.89 -5.86 -30.97
C ILE A 154 13.06 -7.06 -31.89
N ASP A 155 12.53 -6.96 -33.11
CA ASP A 155 12.45 -8.03 -34.08
C ASP A 155 13.17 -7.57 -35.35
N ASP A 156 14.44 -7.96 -35.49
CA ASP A 156 15.29 -7.60 -36.64
C ASP A 156 14.69 -8.08 -37.98
N ASP A 157 13.84 -9.12 -37.94
CA ASP A 157 13.12 -9.63 -39.10
C ASP A 157 11.82 -8.85 -39.39
N PHE A 158 11.47 -7.86 -38.58
CA PHE A 158 10.29 -7.04 -38.79
C PHE A 158 10.52 -6.04 -39.93
N PRO A 159 9.63 -5.96 -40.93
CA PRO A 159 9.86 -5.09 -42.07
C PRO A 159 9.98 -3.60 -41.69
N ALA A 160 11.04 -2.95 -42.18
CA ALA A 160 11.23 -1.50 -42.02
C ALA A 160 10.14 -0.70 -42.78
N GLU A 161 9.72 -1.20 -43.94
CA GLU A 161 8.65 -0.61 -44.73
C GLU A 161 7.26 -1.05 -44.26
N LYS A 162 6.31 -0.11 -44.17
CA LYS A 162 4.92 -0.34 -43.74
C LYS A 162 4.06 -1.02 -44.83
N SER A 163 4.55 -2.15 -45.35
CA SER A 163 3.85 -3.00 -46.31
C SER A 163 2.61 -3.68 -45.71
N ASP A 164 1.74 -4.24 -46.55
CA ASP A 164 0.55 -4.96 -46.09
C ASP A 164 0.90 -6.22 -45.28
N ALA A 165 2.00 -6.89 -45.61
CA ALA A 165 2.52 -8.00 -44.82
C ALA A 165 2.98 -7.54 -43.42
N ALA A 166 3.65 -6.39 -43.33
CA ALA A 166 4.05 -5.78 -42.06
C ALA A 166 2.83 -5.39 -41.21
N ARG A 167 1.79 -4.81 -41.83
CA ARG A 167 0.52 -4.48 -41.18
C ARG A 167 -0.16 -5.73 -40.58
N GLN A 168 -0.20 -6.83 -41.34
CA GLN A 168 -0.79 -8.08 -40.87
C GLN A 168 0.02 -8.72 -39.75
N ARG A 169 1.36 -8.74 -39.84
CA ARG A 169 2.24 -9.23 -38.77
C ARG A 169 2.07 -8.39 -37.50
N LYS A 170 2.11 -7.06 -37.61
CA LYS A 170 1.83 -6.14 -36.51
C LYS A 170 0.51 -6.46 -35.85
N SER A 171 -0.59 -6.53 -36.60
CA SER A 171 -1.93 -6.79 -36.05
C SER A 171 -1.98 -8.08 -35.23
N ARG A 172 -1.35 -9.15 -35.72
CA ARG A 172 -1.25 -10.43 -35.01
C ARG A 172 -0.41 -10.31 -33.73
N CYS A 173 0.78 -9.70 -33.79
CA CYS A 173 1.63 -9.47 -32.64
C CYS A 173 0.97 -8.57 -31.60
N THR A 174 0.35 -7.46 -32.02
CA THR A 174 -0.38 -6.52 -31.14
C THR A 174 -1.46 -7.24 -30.35
N ARG A 175 -2.24 -8.14 -30.98
CA ARG A 175 -3.26 -8.91 -30.25
C ARG A 175 -2.66 -9.75 -29.14
N CYS A 176 -1.56 -10.45 -29.41
CA CYS A 176 -0.89 -11.27 -28.40
C CYS A 176 -0.26 -10.45 -27.27
N VAL A 177 0.37 -9.32 -27.61
CA VAL A 177 0.96 -8.40 -26.63
C VAL A 177 -0.12 -7.82 -25.72
N LEU A 178 -1.25 -7.38 -26.28
CA LEU A 178 -2.36 -6.83 -25.50
C LEU A 178 -3.03 -7.89 -24.61
N ASN A 179 -3.16 -9.13 -25.09
CA ASN A 179 -3.67 -10.23 -24.26
C ASN A 179 -2.74 -10.49 -23.07
N LEU A 180 -1.42 -10.63 -23.32
CA LEU A 180 -0.44 -10.81 -22.24
C LEU A 180 -0.48 -9.66 -21.23
N LEU A 181 -0.55 -8.42 -21.72
CA LEU A 181 -0.64 -7.24 -20.86
C LEU A 181 -1.93 -7.24 -20.04
N ARG A 182 -3.08 -7.57 -20.62
CA ARG A 182 -4.35 -7.64 -19.90
C ARG A 182 -4.34 -8.72 -18.83
N ASP A 183 -3.94 -9.94 -19.16
CA ASP A 183 -3.93 -11.06 -18.22
C ASP A 183 -2.94 -10.79 -17.06
N ALA A 184 -1.80 -10.16 -17.37
CA ALA A 184 -0.86 -9.69 -16.37
C ALA A 184 -1.41 -8.55 -15.50
N ALA A 185 -2.22 -7.65 -16.05
CA ALA A 185 -2.84 -6.54 -15.31
C ALA A 185 -3.91 -7.05 -14.32
N GLU A 186 -4.76 -7.98 -14.76
CA GLU A 186 -5.75 -8.66 -13.90
C GLU A 186 -5.06 -9.34 -12.72
N SER A 187 -3.98 -10.09 -12.99
CA SER A 187 -3.21 -10.76 -11.94
C SER A 187 -2.44 -9.80 -11.02
N ALA A 188 -2.09 -8.62 -11.50
CA ALA A 188 -1.44 -7.58 -10.71
C ALA A 188 -2.43 -6.70 -9.91
N GLY A 189 -3.75 -6.89 -10.11
CA GLY A 189 -4.80 -6.10 -9.48
C GLY A 189 -4.88 -4.67 -10.02
N VAL A 190 -4.48 -4.47 -11.28
CA VAL A 190 -4.48 -3.18 -11.99
C VAL A 190 -5.76 -3.01 -12.83
N LEU A 191 -6.41 -4.12 -13.19
CA LEU A 191 -7.61 -4.22 -14.02
C LEU A 191 -8.68 -5.04 -13.28
#